data_AF-A0A5K4FBE5-F1
#
_entry.id   AF-A0A5K4FBE5-F1
#
_cell.length_a   1.000
_cell.length_b   1.000
_cell.length_c   1.000
_cell.angle_alpha   90.00
_cell.angle_beta   90.00
_cell.angle_gamma   90.00
#
_symmetry.space_group_name_H-M   'P 1'
#
loop_
_entity.id
_entity.type
_entity.pdbx_description
1 polymer ?
#
loop_
_entity_poly.entity_id
_entity_poly.type
_entity_poly.pdbx_seq_one_letter_code
_entity_poly.pdbx_strand_id
1 'polypeptide(L)'
;MLTYTTEVPGEREETSLKWARLLSVHDSFMHELSQEVITIGSSEECLIVIKHEEVSNPHCLLMKDPDDVIWLYDCSKTGTRCSDGKWLQQDCVTLHTGDYFYLLWDEVDVSKRVGFCVLFVDDFKLLALSGESDKIKTTGLPLQPSSPKFMKPSTSNDDTDLENCLTCVICGDIYFECCSVQPCLHSFCTLCWLRCKRNECPMCRKSVSAYAKNHQLNNLVDVFLRKHPEKLKSESEQNDIKQEIARLSRLSNHTRRYNSRTRRNRERITFTGGDYGLLRSSSGIFPIVPTITTTTTSSVSTGPIIMPTSLPMSAGCVICSWLPPSYDRRGNSMTSISGITLSDHGPRIEECSAHCYCTCCNRPMPSRTTTIPQLHGINRTECEVCRRTFCSLVNPYGCSTCDGYCLSRVQDLTRYNSIPRNLLLNNRIETRILDDYLTSKGVTIPTFINHCLTYYMNTTTISSLCTLNGNSLICKHCGERLLSQLAYQYRLTICSNELPNDVINKPNCYYGRYCRYQSYNYNHARRFNHICERSI
;
A
#
# COMPACT_ATOMS: atom_id res chain seq x y z
N MET A 1 -7.92 -19.00 -60.61
CA MET A 1 -8.27 -17.71 -59.97
C MET A 1 -9.24 -18.02 -58.84
N LEU A 2 -8.97 -17.49 -57.65
CA LEU A 2 -9.63 -17.72 -56.34
C LEU A 2 -8.90 -18.73 -55.44
N THR A 3 -7.94 -18.17 -54.70
CA THR A 3 -7.24 -18.76 -53.55
C THR A 3 -8.10 -18.68 -52.29
N TYR A 4 -8.16 -19.79 -51.55
CA TYR A 4 -8.72 -19.89 -50.21
C TYR A 4 -7.77 -19.27 -49.18
N THR A 5 -8.28 -18.35 -48.35
CA THR A 5 -7.63 -17.93 -47.11
C THR A 5 -8.51 -18.33 -45.93
N THR A 6 -8.02 -19.28 -45.16
CA THR A 6 -8.51 -19.63 -43.82
C THR A 6 -8.01 -18.58 -42.82
N GLU A 7 -8.94 -17.87 -42.18
CA GLU A 7 -8.66 -16.95 -41.07
C GLU A 7 -8.41 -17.73 -39.78
N VAL A 8 -7.31 -17.40 -39.10
CA VAL A 8 -6.91 -17.91 -37.78
C VAL A 8 -7.58 -17.03 -36.70
N PRO A 9 -8.05 -17.58 -35.55
CA PRO A 9 -8.78 -16.81 -34.56
C PRO A 9 -7.84 -15.93 -33.73
N GLY A 10 -8.17 -14.64 -33.62
CA GLY A 10 -7.38 -13.63 -32.92
C GLY A 10 -7.09 -13.95 -31.45
N GLU A 11 -5.82 -13.87 -31.10
CA GLU A 11 -5.32 -13.81 -29.74
C GLU A 11 -5.84 -12.53 -29.06
N ARG A 12 -6.47 -12.70 -27.90
CA ARG A 12 -6.89 -11.60 -27.04
C ARG A 12 -5.66 -11.15 -26.25
N GLU A 13 -5.12 -9.98 -26.59
CA GLU A 13 -4.10 -9.30 -25.78
C GLU A 13 -4.66 -8.98 -24.39
N GLU A 14 -4.11 -9.66 -23.40
CA GLU A 14 -4.29 -9.38 -21.98
C GLU A 14 -3.56 -8.05 -21.69
N THR A 15 -4.31 -6.95 -21.59
CA THR A 15 -3.73 -5.61 -21.41
C THR A 15 -2.97 -5.53 -20.09
N SER A 16 -1.65 -5.70 -20.16
CA SER A 16 -0.69 -5.54 -19.07
C SER A 16 -0.86 -4.16 -18.42
N LEU A 17 -1.21 -4.15 -17.14
CA LEU A 17 -1.49 -2.92 -16.39
C LEU A 17 -0.19 -2.10 -16.25
N LYS A 18 -0.16 -0.92 -16.86
CA LYS A 18 1.00 -0.01 -16.84
C LYS A 18 1.19 0.56 -15.44
N TRP A 19 2.43 0.49 -14.92
CA TRP A 19 2.75 0.88 -13.55
C TRP A 19 3.66 2.11 -13.43
N ALA A 20 4.39 2.50 -14.48
CA ALA A 20 5.14 3.76 -14.51
C ALA A 20 5.29 4.35 -15.91
N ARG A 21 5.78 5.59 -15.95
CA ARG A 21 6.29 6.27 -17.13
C ARG A 21 7.71 6.76 -16.87
N LEU A 22 8.59 6.59 -17.86
CA LEU A 22 9.87 7.26 -17.95
C LEU A 22 9.73 8.43 -18.91
N LEU A 23 10.00 9.64 -18.43
CA LEU A 23 10.12 10.84 -19.26
C LEU A 23 11.59 11.07 -19.56
N SER A 24 11.97 11.18 -20.83
CA SER A 24 13.31 11.66 -21.19
C SER A 24 13.50 13.10 -20.70
N VAL A 25 14.68 13.41 -20.19
CA VAL A 25 14.99 14.76 -19.68
C VAL A 25 15.18 15.77 -20.81
N HIS A 26 15.62 15.32 -21.99
CA HIS A 26 15.96 16.19 -23.12
C HIS A 26 14.98 16.08 -24.29
N ASP A 27 14.36 14.91 -24.43
CA ASP A 27 13.40 14.67 -25.50
C ASP A 27 11.98 14.62 -24.94
N SER A 28 10.99 15.02 -25.74
CA SER A 28 9.57 14.87 -25.38
C SER A 28 9.08 13.41 -25.41
N PHE A 29 10.02 12.46 -25.44
CA PHE A 29 9.75 11.03 -25.54
C PHE A 29 9.43 10.44 -24.17
N MET A 30 8.39 9.62 -24.14
CA MET A 30 7.87 8.99 -22.92
C MET A 30 7.76 7.48 -23.16
N HIS A 31 8.34 6.69 -22.26
CA HIS A 31 8.19 5.24 -22.26
C HIS A 31 7.21 4.83 -21.18
N GLU A 32 6.16 4.10 -21.57
CA GLU A 32 5.21 3.52 -20.64
C GLU A 32 5.63 2.11 -20.24
N LEU A 33 5.72 1.89 -18.92
CA LEU A 33 6.27 0.68 -18.33
C LEU A 33 5.15 -0.23 -17.86
N SER A 34 5.11 -1.45 -18.41
CA SER A 34 4.11 -2.47 -18.08
C SER A 34 4.74 -3.79 -17.65
N GLN A 35 5.98 -4.05 -18.06
CA GLN A 35 6.78 -5.21 -17.68
C GLN A 35 7.36 -5.03 -16.27
N GLU A 36 7.51 -6.12 -15.51
CA GLU A 36 8.11 -6.06 -14.16
C GLU A 36 9.60 -5.72 -14.20
N VAL A 37 10.28 -6.10 -15.29
CA VAL A 37 11.72 -5.87 -15.50
C VAL A 37 11.91 -5.16 -16.83
N ILE A 38 12.66 -4.06 -16.82
CA ILE A 38 12.94 -3.22 -18.00
C ILE A 38 14.45 -3.01 -18.09
N THR A 39 15.01 -3.38 -19.23
CA THR A 39 16.42 -3.17 -19.55
C THR A 39 16.60 -1.89 -20.36
N ILE A 40 17.60 -1.08 -19.98
CA ILE A 40 18.00 0.13 -20.70
C ILE A 40 19.48 0.01 -21.07
N GLY A 41 19.82 0.22 -22.34
CA GLY A 41 21.20 0.08 -22.83
C GLY A 41 21.32 0.40 -24.31
N SER A 42 22.51 0.19 -24.89
CA SER A 42 22.75 0.40 -26.33
C SER A 42 22.37 -0.79 -27.24
N SER A 43 21.97 -1.92 -26.65
CA SER A 43 21.72 -3.20 -27.31
C SER A 43 20.30 -3.19 -27.80
N GLU A 44 20.08 -3.74 -29.00
CA GLU A 44 18.74 -3.89 -29.55
C GLU A 44 17.89 -4.92 -28.78
N GLU A 45 18.49 -5.70 -27.86
CA GLU A 45 17.78 -6.56 -26.92
C GLU A 45 17.21 -5.81 -25.71
N CYS A 46 17.62 -4.56 -25.47
CA CYS A 46 17.07 -3.75 -24.39
C CYS A 46 15.68 -3.23 -24.75
N LEU A 47 14.79 -3.14 -23.75
CA LEU A 47 13.46 -2.56 -23.96
C LEU A 47 13.54 -1.09 -24.35
N ILE A 48 14.48 -0.36 -23.76
CA ILE A 48 14.78 1.04 -24.10
C ILE A 48 16.22 1.09 -24.64
N VAL A 49 16.33 1.37 -25.93
CA VAL A 49 17.61 1.37 -26.65
C VAL A 49 18.12 2.80 -26.79
N ILE A 50 19.33 3.06 -26.29
CA ILE A 50 20.04 4.34 -26.45
C ILE A 50 21.34 4.08 -27.18
N LYS A 51 21.38 4.44 -28.47
CA LYS A 51 22.56 4.29 -29.31
C LYS A 51 23.58 5.39 -28.99
N HIS A 52 24.50 5.10 -28.06
CA HIS A 52 25.63 5.97 -27.72
C HIS A 52 26.83 5.12 -27.26
N GLU A 53 28.06 5.53 -27.60
CA GLU A 53 29.29 4.75 -27.33
C GLU A 53 29.56 4.56 -25.83
N GLU A 54 29.25 5.56 -25.02
CA GLU A 54 29.42 5.50 -23.56
C GLU A 54 28.30 4.71 -22.85
N VAL A 55 27.22 4.33 -23.54
CA VAL A 55 26.12 3.56 -22.94
C VAL A 55 26.40 2.06 -23.06
N SER A 56 26.52 1.39 -21.92
CA SER A 56 26.81 -0.05 -21.82
C SER A 56 25.63 -0.96 -22.24
N ASN A 57 25.92 -2.26 -22.41
CA ASN A 57 24.98 -3.29 -22.83
C ASN A 57 24.82 -4.45 -21.86
N PRO A 58 23.69 -4.53 -21.11
CA PRO A 58 22.79 -3.43 -20.75
C PRO A 58 23.48 -2.40 -19.84
N HIS A 59 22.97 -1.16 -19.78
CA HIS A 59 23.53 -0.11 -18.92
C HIS A 59 22.88 -0.13 -17.54
N CYS A 60 21.55 -0.15 -17.49
CA CYS A 60 20.81 -0.28 -16.24
C CYS A 60 19.53 -1.09 -16.40
N LEU A 61 18.99 -1.52 -15.26
CA LEU A 61 17.79 -2.33 -15.16
C LEU A 61 16.82 -1.67 -14.18
N LEU A 62 15.57 -1.49 -14.60
CA LEU A 62 14.47 -1.15 -13.70
C LEU A 62 13.70 -2.41 -13.36
N MET A 63 13.45 -2.65 -12.08
CA MET A 63 12.71 -3.81 -11.61
C MET A 63 11.65 -3.38 -10.60
N LYS A 64 10.40 -3.75 -10.86
CA LYS A 64 9.29 -3.66 -9.91
C LYS A 64 9.21 -4.97 -9.14
N ASP A 65 9.39 -4.90 -7.83
CA ASP A 65 9.28 -6.08 -6.98
C ASP A 65 7.80 -6.42 -6.64
N PRO A 66 7.53 -7.60 -6.06
CA PRO A 66 6.17 -8.02 -5.68
C PRO A 66 5.51 -7.15 -4.60
N ASP A 67 6.27 -6.29 -3.93
CA ASP A 67 5.81 -5.34 -2.91
C ASP A 67 5.56 -3.94 -3.51
N ASP A 68 5.56 -3.81 -4.83
CA ASP A 68 5.38 -2.58 -5.61
C ASP A 68 6.50 -1.54 -5.40
N VAL A 69 7.69 -1.96 -4.92
CA VAL A 69 8.88 -1.11 -4.83
C VAL A 69 9.70 -1.22 -6.12
N ILE A 70 10.24 -0.09 -6.55
CA ILE A 70 10.91 0.02 -7.85
C ILE A 70 12.39 0.23 -7.62
N TRP A 71 13.19 -0.62 -8.23
CA TRP A 71 14.63 -0.67 -8.10
C TRP A 71 15.30 -0.31 -9.42
N LEU A 72 16.34 0.52 -9.34
CA LEU A 72 17.26 0.79 -10.42
C LEU A 72 18.58 0.07 -10.09
N TYR A 73 19.01 -0.85 -10.95
CA TYR A 73 20.30 -1.50 -10.88
C TYR A 73 21.20 -0.93 -11.96
N ASP A 74 22.41 -0.51 -11.59
CA ASP A 74 23.45 -0.18 -12.55
C ASP A 74 24.21 -1.46 -12.96
N CYS A 75 24.33 -1.68 -14.27
CA CYS A 75 25.10 -2.78 -14.87
C CYS A 75 26.21 -2.26 -15.78
N SER A 76 26.47 -0.95 -15.72
CA SER A 76 27.31 -0.27 -16.69
C SER A 76 28.79 -0.24 -16.27
N LYS A 77 29.65 0.11 -17.22
CA LYS A 77 31.07 0.35 -16.94
C LYS A 77 31.30 1.73 -16.30
N THR A 78 30.49 2.72 -16.68
CA THR A 78 30.65 4.14 -16.31
C THR A 78 29.89 4.54 -15.06
N GLY A 79 28.90 3.73 -14.66
CA GLY A 79 27.91 4.04 -13.63
C GLY A 79 26.69 4.78 -14.19
N THR A 80 25.64 4.85 -13.37
CA THR A 80 24.43 5.63 -13.60
C THR A 80 24.33 6.71 -12.52
N ARG A 81 24.15 7.97 -12.88
CA ARG A 81 24.07 9.09 -11.91
C ARG A 81 22.65 9.28 -11.39
N CYS A 82 22.45 9.26 -10.09
CA CYS A 82 21.13 9.40 -9.44
C CYS A 82 20.78 10.86 -9.11
N SER A 83 19.53 11.08 -8.69
CA SER A 83 18.96 12.39 -8.33
C SER A 83 19.69 13.09 -7.16
N ASP A 84 20.34 12.32 -6.28
CA ASP A 84 21.18 12.83 -5.19
C ASP A 84 22.58 13.29 -5.66
N GLY A 85 22.85 13.20 -6.97
CA GLY A 85 24.11 13.59 -7.58
C GLY A 85 25.21 12.54 -7.49
N LYS A 86 24.97 11.39 -6.84
CA LYS A 86 25.95 10.30 -6.72
C LYS A 86 25.89 9.37 -7.92
N TRP A 87 27.00 8.71 -8.19
CA TRP A 87 27.09 7.64 -9.18
C TRP A 87 26.78 6.30 -8.51
N LEU A 88 25.80 5.60 -9.05
CA LEU A 88 25.50 4.21 -8.78
C LEU A 88 26.33 3.37 -9.75
N GLN A 89 27.25 2.55 -9.24
CA GLN A 89 28.13 1.75 -10.08
C GLN A 89 28.11 0.30 -9.60
N GLN A 90 27.59 -0.61 -10.43
CA GLN A 90 27.39 -2.03 -10.09
C GLN A 90 26.61 -2.23 -8.77
N ASP A 91 25.67 -1.34 -8.48
CA ASP A 91 24.86 -1.35 -7.26
C ASP A 91 23.40 -1.02 -7.61
N CYS A 92 22.53 -1.02 -6.61
CA CYS A 92 21.11 -0.76 -6.78
C CYS A 92 20.57 0.30 -5.82
N VAL A 93 19.55 1.03 -6.26
CA VAL A 93 18.85 2.02 -5.46
C VAL A 93 17.34 1.92 -5.70
N THR A 94 16.54 2.22 -4.68
CA THR A 94 15.10 2.35 -4.88
C THR A 94 14.74 3.71 -5.44
N LEU A 95 13.88 3.72 -6.46
CA LEU A 95 13.32 4.91 -7.05
C LEU A 95 11.94 5.24 -6.47
N HIS A 96 11.64 6.53 -6.45
CA HIS A 96 10.36 7.12 -6.11
C HIS A 96 9.84 7.94 -7.31
N THR A 97 8.53 8.22 -7.33
CA THR A 97 7.96 9.19 -8.29
C THR A 97 8.72 10.51 -8.20
N GLY A 98 9.15 11.00 -9.36
CA GLY A 98 9.90 12.25 -9.53
C GLY A 98 11.41 12.10 -9.43
N ASP A 99 11.94 10.89 -9.18
CA ASP A 99 13.37 10.67 -9.18
C ASP A 99 13.95 10.68 -10.60
N TYR A 100 15.14 11.25 -10.72
CA TYR A 100 15.92 11.32 -11.95
C TYR A 100 17.08 10.36 -11.88
N PHE A 101 17.42 9.76 -13.02
CA PHE A 101 18.71 9.09 -13.21
C PHE A 101 19.26 9.38 -14.60
N TYR A 102 20.58 9.47 -14.72
CA TYR A 102 21.30 9.83 -15.93
C TYR A 102 22.31 8.75 -16.28
N LEU A 103 22.24 8.28 -17.52
CA LEU A 103 23.16 7.31 -18.11
C LEU A 103 24.41 8.00 -18.67
N LEU A 104 24.22 9.25 -19.14
CA LEU A 104 25.29 10.12 -19.62
C LEU A 104 25.18 11.44 -18.88
N TRP A 105 26.31 11.94 -18.39
CA TRP A 105 26.36 13.19 -17.68
C TRP A 105 27.59 14.00 -18.10
N ASP A 106 27.35 15.18 -18.68
CA ASP A 106 28.37 16.19 -18.92
C ASP A 106 28.13 17.39 -17.97
N GLU A 107 29.18 17.83 -17.29
CA GLU A 107 29.09 18.95 -16.34
C GLU A 107 28.90 20.30 -17.05
N VAL A 108 29.41 20.43 -18.27
CA VAL A 108 29.42 21.68 -19.03
C VAL A 108 28.28 21.72 -20.04
N ASP A 109 28.13 20.66 -20.83
CA ASP A 109 27.16 20.60 -21.92
C ASP A 109 25.90 19.82 -21.50
N VAL A 110 24.88 20.56 -21.09
CA VAL A 110 23.58 20.00 -20.67
C VAL A 110 22.92 19.19 -21.80
N SER A 111 23.24 19.47 -23.07
CA SER A 111 22.68 18.80 -24.25
C SER A 111 23.17 17.36 -24.41
N LYS A 112 24.33 17.02 -23.84
CA LYS A 112 24.91 15.67 -23.88
C LYS A 112 24.44 14.78 -22.75
N ARG A 113 23.67 15.33 -21.80
CA ARG A 113 23.09 14.53 -20.73
C ARG A 113 22.01 13.64 -21.32
N VAL A 114 21.97 12.40 -20.88
CA VAL A 114 20.90 11.48 -21.23
C VAL A 114 20.43 10.85 -19.95
N GLY A 115 19.17 11.11 -19.61
CA GLY A 115 18.56 10.63 -18.38
C GLY A 115 17.05 10.61 -18.47
N PHE A 116 16.45 10.02 -17.45
CA PHE A 116 15.02 9.87 -17.34
C PHE A 116 14.53 10.30 -15.97
N CYS A 117 13.32 10.84 -15.96
CA CYS A 117 12.50 11.04 -14.77
C CYS A 117 11.48 9.91 -14.68
N VAL A 118 11.42 9.23 -13.54
CA VAL A 118 10.46 8.16 -13.26
C VAL A 118 9.20 8.73 -12.63
N LEU A 119 8.04 8.32 -13.13
CA LEU A 119 6.74 8.68 -12.58
C LEU A 119 5.85 7.43 -12.47
N PHE A 120 5.42 7.08 -11.26
CA PHE A 120 4.57 5.91 -11.04
C PHE A 120 3.10 6.21 -11.37
N VAL A 121 2.39 5.26 -11.97
CA VAL A 121 1.02 5.44 -12.46
C VAL A 121 0.03 5.70 -11.31
N ASP A 122 0.33 5.22 -10.11
CA ASP A 122 -0.47 5.56 -8.93
C ASP A 122 -0.40 7.05 -8.58
N ASP A 123 0.66 7.76 -8.99
CA ASP A 123 0.81 9.21 -8.81
C ASP A 123 0.36 10.03 -10.04
N PHE A 124 -0.22 9.39 -11.07
CA PHE A 124 -0.51 10.03 -12.36
C PHE A 124 -1.88 10.69 -12.53
N LYS A 125 -2.80 10.65 -11.56
CA LYS A 125 -4.05 11.43 -11.63
C LYS A 125 -3.86 12.95 -11.39
N LEU A 126 -2.64 13.43 -11.55
CA LEU A 126 -2.13 14.57 -10.79
C LEU A 126 -1.42 15.63 -11.66
N LEU A 127 -0.83 15.24 -12.79
CA LEU A 127 0.04 16.12 -13.59
C LEU A 127 -0.45 16.41 -15.02
N ALA A 128 -1.65 15.95 -15.41
CA ALA A 128 -2.20 16.19 -16.75
C ALA A 128 -3.03 17.50 -16.87
N LEU A 129 -2.97 18.41 -15.89
CA LEU A 129 -3.82 19.62 -15.84
C LEU A 129 -3.10 20.94 -15.56
N SER A 130 -1.78 21.01 -15.70
CA SER A 130 -1.08 22.30 -15.64
C SER A 130 0.04 22.32 -16.66
N GLY A 131 -0.30 22.74 -17.88
CA GLY A 131 0.65 23.40 -18.75
C GLY A 131 0.87 24.80 -18.20
N GLU A 132 2.09 25.12 -17.81
CA GLU A 132 2.85 26.26 -18.32
C GLU A 132 4.22 26.30 -17.64
N SER A 133 5.22 26.49 -18.49
CA SER A 133 6.63 26.66 -18.20
C SER A 133 6.88 27.79 -17.21
N ASP A 134 7.77 27.60 -16.22
CA ASP A 134 8.84 28.60 -15.97
C ASP A 134 9.94 28.13 -15.00
N LYS A 135 11.14 28.05 -15.56
CA LYS A 135 12.49 28.36 -15.04
C LYS A 135 12.74 28.22 -13.54
N ILE A 136 13.35 27.11 -13.15
CA ILE A 136 14.06 26.93 -11.88
C ILE A 136 15.44 27.60 -11.96
N LYS A 137 15.68 28.59 -11.09
CA LYS A 137 17.01 29.12 -10.78
C LYS A 137 17.67 28.23 -9.74
N THR A 138 18.76 27.59 -10.12
CA THR A 138 19.69 26.88 -9.23
C THR A 138 20.59 27.90 -8.52
N THR A 139 20.56 27.93 -7.19
CA THR A 139 21.60 28.59 -6.38
C THR A 139 22.20 27.58 -5.41
N GLY A 140 23.53 27.53 -5.42
CA GLY A 140 24.35 26.44 -4.92
C GLY A 140 24.32 26.19 -3.41
N LEU A 141 24.69 24.96 -3.06
CA LEU A 141 25.38 24.64 -1.82
C LEU A 141 26.60 23.76 -2.15
N PRO A 142 27.70 23.87 -1.38
CA PRO A 142 29.02 23.42 -1.79
C PRO A 142 29.26 21.94 -1.53
N LEU A 143 29.89 21.29 -2.49
CA LEU A 143 30.50 19.97 -2.39
C LEU A 143 31.71 20.02 -1.44
N GLN A 144 31.77 19.07 -0.51
CA GLN A 144 33.05 18.57 -0.01
C GLN A 144 33.16 17.07 -0.30
N PRO A 145 34.31 16.59 -0.81
CA PRO A 145 34.54 15.18 -1.12
C PRO A 145 35.13 14.46 0.10
N SER A 146 34.60 13.30 0.45
CA SER A 146 35.36 12.30 1.20
C SER A 146 34.99 10.89 0.72
N SER A 147 35.97 10.27 0.07
CA SER A 147 36.01 8.88 -0.37
C SER A 147 36.37 7.93 0.79
N PRO A 148 36.16 6.61 0.62
CA PRO A 148 35.52 5.74 1.61
C PRO A 148 36.50 4.94 2.48
N LYS A 149 36.04 4.52 3.67
CA LYS A 149 36.74 3.49 4.46
C LYS A 149 35.99 2.17 4.38
N PHE A 150 36.53 1.25 3.58
CA PHE A 150 36.32 -0.19 3.73
C PHE A 150 36.82 -0.60 5.14
N MET A 151 35.91 -0.81 6.08
CA MET A 151 36.22 -1.54 7.32
C MET A 151 35.83 -3.00 7.14
N LYS A 152 36.79 -3.89 7.41
CA LYS A 152 36.60 -5.35 7.47
C LYS A 152 35.46 -5.68 8.45
N PRO A 153 34.63 -6.72 8.20
CA PRO A 153 33.58 -7.10 9.13
C PRO A 153 34.23 -7.64 10.42
N SER A 154 34.00 -6.96 11.53
CA SER A 154 34.16 -7.51 12.86
C SER A 154 33.09 -8.57 13.07
N THR A 155 33.51 -9.81 13.30
CA THR A 155 32.73 -11.05 13.34
C THR A 155 31.82 -11.20 14.57
N SER A 156 31.19 -10.13 15.07
CA SER A 156 30.22 -10.19 16.18
C SER A 156 28.83 -9.67 15.85
N ASN A 157 28.68 -8.78 14.85
CA ASN A 157 27.37 -8.24 14.48
C ASN A 157 26.64 -9.10 13.43
N ASP A 158 27.38 -9.79 12.55
CA ASP A 158 26.79 -10.57 11.45
C ASP A 158 25.87 -11.70 11.94
N ASP A 159 26.24 -12.42 13.00
CA ASP A 159 25.40 -13.52 13.53
C ASP A 159 24.11 -13.01 14.18
N THR A 160 24.14 -11.81 14.78
CA THR A 160 22.94 -11.20 15.37
C THR A 160 21.97 -10.70 14.28
N ASP A 161 22.50 -10.13 13.21
CA ASP A 161 21.70 -9.69 12.07
C ASP A 161 21.13 -10.88 11.30
N LEU A 162 21.92 -11.95 11.13
CA LEU A 162 21.46 -13.20 10.55
C LEU A 162 20.36 -13.86 11.40
N GLU A 163 20.52 -13.89 12.72
CA GLU A 163 19.46 -14.36 13.63
C GLU A 163 18.17 -13.57 13.43
N ASN A 164 18.24 -12.24 13.36
CA ASN A 164 17.05 -11.40 13.18
C ASN A 164 16.34 -11.71 11.86
N CYS A 165 17.07 -11.93 10.76
CA CYS A 165 16.52 -12.35 9.46
C CYS A 165 15.87 -13.74 9.47
N LEU A 166 16.27 -14.60 10.40
CA LEU A 166 15.76 -15.96 10.54
C LEU A 166 14.73 -16.11 11.68
N THR A 167 14.23 -15.00 12.24
CA THR A 167 13.21 -15.02 13.29
C THR A 167 11.79 -14.81 12.75
N CYS A 168 10.85 -15.58 13.29
CA CYS A 168 9.43 -15.47 12.98
C CYS A 168 8.79 -14.30 13.72
N VAL A 169 8.18 -13.36 13.01
CA VAL A 169 7.50 -12.19 13.61
C VAL A 169 6.31 -12.53 14.52
N ILE A 170 5.79 -13.77 14.49
CA ILE A 170 4.66 -14.18 15.34
C ILE A 170 5.13 -14.65 16.71
N CYS A 171 6.13 -15.55 16.77
CA CYS A 171 6.62 -16.09 18.04
C CYS A 171 7.88 -15.39 18.55
N GLY A 172 8.64 -14.70 17.69
CA GLY A 172 9.92 -14.08 18.02
C GLY A 172 11.11 -15.04 18.01
N ASP A 173 10.88 -16.35 17.84
CA ASP A 173 11.93 -17.38 17.77
C ASP A 173 12.44 -17.58 16.34
N ILE A 174 13.57 -18.28 16.21
CA ILE A 174 14.07 -18.79 14.92
C ILE A 174 12.99 -19.64 14.25
N TYR A 175 12.84 -19.48 12.93
CA TYR A 175 11.85 -20.21 12.15
C TYR A 175 11.93 -21.72 12.37
N PHE A 176 10.78 -22.37 12.55
CA PHE A 176 10.67 -23.83 12.57
C PHE A 176 9.63 -24.28 11.53
N GLU A 177 10.08 -25.12 10.59
CA GLU A 177 9.35 -25.43 9.35
C GLU A 177 8.73 -24.18 8.72
N CYS A 178 9.56 -23.27 8.21
CA CYS A 178 9.11 -22.01 7.64
C CYS A 178 8.15 -22.21 6.44
N CYS A 179 7.07 -21.44 6.39
CA CYS A 179 6.16 -21.34 5.27
C CYS A 179 5.98 -19.89 4.82
N SER A 180 5.79 -19.69 3.52
CA SER A 180 5.48 -18.38 2.93
C SER A 180 4.02 -18.34 2.47
N VAL A 181 3.33 -17.24 2.75
CA VAL A 181 1.93 -17.03 2.36
C VAL A 181 1.83 -16.29 1.03
N GLN A 182 0.87 -16.65 0.17
CA GLN A 182 0.65 -16.05 -1.15
C GLN A 182 -0.54 -15.08 -1.11
N PRO A 183 -0.50 -13.93 -1.81
CA PRO A 183 0.52 -13.54 -2.81
C PRO A 183 1.67 -12.69 -2.27
N CYS A 184 1.66 -12.28 -0.99
CA CYS A 184 2.65 -11.35 -0.45
C CYS A 184 3.99 -11.97 -0.02
N LEU A 185 4.17 -13.29 -0.18
CA LEU A 185 5.39 -14.06 0.12
C LEU A 185 6.01 -13.91 1.53
N HIS A 186 5.29 -13.30 2.48
CA HIS A 186 5.74 -13.17 3.85
C HIS A 186 5.84 -14.53 4.55
N SER A 187 6.88 -14.71 5.36
CA SER A 187 7.28 -16.01 5.90
C SER A 187 7.08 -16.12 7.42
N PHE A 188 6.57 -17.27 7.87
CA PHE A 188 6.20 -17.59 9.26
C PHE A 188 6.58 -19.02 9.60
N CYS A 189 6.69 -19.38 10.89
CA CYS A 189 6.67 -20.80 11.28
C CYS A 189 5.34 -21.41 10.83
N THR A 190 5.37 -22.60 10.24
CA THR A 190 4.13 -23.26 9.75
C THR A 190 3.09 -23.39 10.85
N LEU A 191 3.51 -23.71 12.08
CA LEU A 191 2.61 -23.79 13.22
C LEU A 191 1.98 -22.43 13.58
N CYS A 192 2.77 -21.36 13.61
CA CYS A 192 2.28 -20.01 13.91
C CYS A 192 1.22 -19.57 12.90
N TRP A 193 1.47 -19.80 11.61
CA TRP A 193 0.51 -19.53 10.56
C TRP A 193 -0.79 -20.33 10.73
N LEU A 194 -0.69 -21.66 10.93
CA LEU A 194 -1.84 -22.54 11.09
C LEU A 194 -2.70 -22.18 12.32
N ARG A 195 -2.08 -21.70 13.41
CA ARG A 195 -2.79 -21.23 14.61
C ARG A 195 -3.56 -19.94 14.37
N CYS A 196 -3.07 -19.05 13.49
CA CYS A 196 -3.73 -17.78 13.23
C CYS A 196 -5.11 -17.91 12.57
N LYS A 197 -5.42 -19.01 11.86
CA LYS A 197 -6.72 -19.27 11.19
C LYS A 197 -7.31 -18.07 10.42
N ARG A 198 -6.46 -17.20 9.86
CA ARG A 198 -6.89 -15.99 9.16
C ARG A 198 -6.69 -16.15 7.66
N ASN A 199 -7.62 -15.61 6.87
CA ASN A 199 -7.46 -15.47 5.42
C ASN A 199 -6.64 -14.21 5.06
N GLU A 200 -5.85 -13.69 6.00
CA GLU A 200 -5.08 -12.45 5.87
C GLU A 200 -3.69 -12.63 6.48
N CYS A 201 -2.68 -12.05 5.84
CA CYS A 201 -1.30 -12.12 6.27
C CYS A 201 -1.11 -11.35 7.60
N PRO A 202 -0.53 -11.93 8.65
CA PRO A 202 -0.29 -11.24 9.92
C PRO A 202 0.64 -10.02 9.81
N MET A 203 1.52 -10.00 8.81
CA MET A 203 2.47 -8.92 8.60
C MET A 203 1.87 -7.76 7.81
N CYS A 204 1.33 -8.03 6.61
CA CYS A 204 0.85 -6.98 5.69
C CYS A 204 -0.68 -6.91 5.54
N ARG A 205 -1.45 -7.79 6.19
CA ARG A 205 -2.93 -7.90 6.12
C ARG A 205 -3.50 -8.22 4.73
N LYS A 206 -2.66 -8.44 3.71
CA LYS A 206 -3.09 -8.87 2.38
C LYS A 206 -3.83 -10.21 2.48
N SER A 207 -4.91 -10.36 1.72
CA SER A 207 -5.69 -11.60 1.72
C SER A 207 -4.84 -12.77 1.20
N VAL A 208 -4.83 -13.87 1.95
CA VAL A 208 -4.00 -15.04 1.67
C VAL A 208 -4.81 -16.09 0.91
N SER A 209 -4.35 -16.45 -0.29
CA SER A 209 -4.97 -17.48 -1.14
C SER A 209 -4.43 -18.88 -0.84
N ALA A 210 -3.14 -18.99 -0.57
CA ALA A 210 -2.44 -20.23 -0.27
C ALA A 210 -1.18 -19.97 0.57
N TYR A 211 -0.57 -21.05 1.06
CA TYR A 211 0.74 -21.00 1.69
C TYR A 211 1.54 -22.24 1.27
N ALA A 212 2.87 -22.14 1.24
CA ALA A 212 3.76 -23.22 0.86
C ALA A 212 4.98 -23.27 1.79
N LYS A 213 5.58 -24.45 1.98
CA LYS A 213 6.84 -24.58 2.73
C LYS A 213 7.96 -23.84 1.99
N ASN A 214 8.75 -23.05 2.71
CA ASN A 214 9.89 -22.33 2.15
C ASN A 214 11.18 -23.10 2.42
N HIS A 215 11.58 -23.96 1.48
CA HIS A 215 12.77 -24.81 1.65
C HIS A 215 14.07 -24.01 1.74
N GLN A 216 14.16 -22.85 1.08
CA GLN A 216 15.35 -22.01 1.12
C GLN A 216 15.58 -21.43 2.52
N LEU A 217 14.54 -20.84 3.13
CA LEU A 217 14.63 -20.35 4.51
C LEU A 217 14.91 -21.47 5.51
N ASN A 218 14.30 -22.65 5.33
CA ASN A 218 14.61 -23.81 6.19
C ASN A 218 16.09 -24.22 6.09
N ASN A 219 16.67 -24.24 4.88
CA ASN A 219 18.09 -24.56 4.72
C ASN A 219 18.99 -23.52 5.41
N LEU A 220 18.64 -22.22 5.35
CA LEU A 220 19.39 -21.15 6.03
C LEU A 220 19.30 -21.29 7.56
N VAL A 221 18.12 -21.62 8.07
CA VAL A 221 17.92 -21.94 9.50
C VAL A 221 18.79 -23.12 9.92
N ASP A 222 18.84 -24.19 9.14
CA ASP A 222 19.65 -25.37 9.46
C ASP A 222 21.15 -25.07 9.47
N VAL A 223 21.61 -24.15 8.62
CA VAL A 223 22.99 -23.67 8.62
C VAL A 223 23.25 -22.81 9.85
N PHE A 224 22.31 -21.94 10.23
CA PHE A 224 22.43 -21.09 11.41
C PHE A 224 22.44 -21.89 12.72
N LEU A 225 21.51 -22.84 12.87
CA LEU A 225 21.41 -23.69 14.06
C LEU A 225 22.62 -24.63 14.22
N ARG A 226 23.29 -25.01 13.13
CA ARG A 226 24.57 -25.74 13.20
C ARG A 226 25.69 -24.91 13.83
N LYS A 227 25.67 -23.58 13.67
CA LYS A 227 26.61 -22.67 14.31
C LYS A 227 26.20 -22.31 15.75
N HIS A 228 24.89 -22.31 16.05
CA HIS A 228 24.32 -21.95 17.34
C HIS A 228 23.47 -23.08 17.95
N PRO A 229 24.09 -24.18 18.41
CA PRO A 229 23.38 -25.35 18.94
C PRO A 229 22.56 -25.03 20.20
N GLU A 230 22.91 -23.98 20.96
CA GLU A 230 22.17 -23.53 22.14
C GLU A 230 20.77 -23.00 21.83
N LYS A 231 20.50 -22.63 20.57
CA LYS A 231 19.19 -22.13 20.10
C LYS A 231 18.33 -23.22 19.45
N LEU A 232 18.85 -24.45 19.38
CA LEU A 232 18.12 -25.59 18.85
C LEU A 232 17.00 -25.98 19.83
N LYS A 233 15.76 -26.03 19.33
CA LYS A 233 14.63 -26.61 20.09
C LYS A 233 14.94 -28.06 20.44
N SER A 234 14.56 -28.49 21.65
CA SER A 234 14.73 -29.90 22.08
C SER A 234 13.99 -30.85 21.14
N GLU A 235 14.48 -32.07 20.98
CA GLU A 235 13.86 -33.06 20.09
C GLU A 235 12.39 -33.35 20.46
N SER A 236 12.06 -33.36 21.76
CA SER A 236 10.68 -33.47 22.23
C SER A 236 9.82 -32.31 21.72
N GLU A 237 10.27 -31.07 21.89
CA GLU A 237 9.53 -29.88 21.45
C GLU A 237 9.35 -29.86 19.92
N GLN A 238 10.37 -30.26 19.16
CA GLN A 238 10.29 -30.38 17.70
C GLN A 238 9.21 -31.39 17.28
N ASN A 239 9.14 -32.53 17.96
CA ASN A 239 8.15 -33.57 17.68
C ASN A 239 6.73 -33.11 18.02
N ASP A 240 6.54 -32.41 19.14
CA ASP A 240 5.25 -31.83 19.53
C ASP A 240 4.78 -30.79 18.50
N ILE A 241 5.68 -29.92 18.02
CA ILE A 241 5.36 -28.94 16.97
C ILE A 241 4.97 -29.66 15.67
N LYS A 242 5.72 -30.68 15.24
CA LYS A 242 5.42 -31.45 14.02
C LYS A 242 4.07 -32.18 14.11
N GLN A 243 3.76 -32.79 15.26
CA GLN A 243 2.48 -33.44 15.50
C GLN A 243 1.32 -32.43 15.41
N GLU A 244 1.48 -31.25 16.00
CA GLU A 244 0.45 -30.22 15.98
C GLU A 244 0.25 -29.64 14.56
N ILE A 245 1.33 -29.44 13.79
CA ILE A 245 1.25 -29.05 12.37
C ILE A 245 0.46 -30.10 11.57
N ALA A 246 0.76 -31.38 11.77
CA ALA A 246 0.05 -32.47 11.10
C ALA A 246 -1.45 -32.49 11.45
N ARG A 247 -1.79 -32.27 12.73
CA ARG A 247 -3.18 -32.17 13.20
C ARG A 247 -3.93 -31.01 12.55
N LEU A 248 -3.36 -29.80 12.56
CA LEU A 248 -3.98 -28.59 12.01
C LEU A 248 -4.09 -28.60 10.48
N SER A 249 -3.09 -29.15 9.79
CA SER A 249 -3.10 -29.25 8.32
C SER A 249 -4.23 -30.16 7.82
N ARG A 250 -4.50 -31.28 8.52
CA ARG A 250 -5.61 -32.21 8.19
C ARG A 250 -6.98 -31.54 8.33
N LEU A 251 -7.17 -30.72 9.37
CA LEU A 251 -8.42 -29.98 9.60
C LEU A 251 -8.74 -29.02 8.45
N SER A 252 -7.74 -28.29 7.95
CA SER A 252 -7.93 -27.33 6.83
C SER A 252 -8.38 -28.01 5.53
N ASN A 253 -7.85 -29.22 5.25
CA ASN A 253 -8.20 -30.01 4.07
C ASN A 253 -9.61 -30.61 4.15
N HIS A 254 -10.07 -30.94 5.36
CA HIS A 254 -11.43 -31.46 5.58
C HIS A 254 -12.50 -30.39 5.30
N THR A 255 -12.25 -29.14 5.71
CA THR A 255 -13.15 -28.00 5.43
C THR A 255 -13.19 -27.66 3.94
N ARG A 256 -12.05 -27.70 3.22
CA ARG A 256 -12.03 -27.54 1.75
C ARG A 256 -12.81 -28.64 1.02
N ARG A 257 -12.64 -29.90 1.42
CA ARG A 257 -13.39 -31.03 0.83
C ARG A 257 -14.89 -30.92 1.05
N TYR A 258 -15.34 -30.53 2.25
CA TYR A 258 -16.75 -30.31 2.55
C TYR A 258 -17.36 -29.20 1.67
N ASN A 259 -16.68 -28.05 1.54
CA ASN A 259 -17.14 -26.93 0.70
C ASN A 259 -17.17 -27.26 -0.79
N SER A 260 -16.25 -28.12 -1.27
CA SER A 260 -16.25 -28.57 -2.66
C SER A 260 -17.38 -29.56 -2.98
N ARG A 261 -17.87 -30.33 -2.00
CA ARG A 261 -19.03 -31.23 -2.14
C ARG A 261 -20.36 -30.46 -2.14
N THR A 262 -20.52 -29.48 -1.27
CA THR A 262 -21.73 -28.61 -1.26
C THR A 262 -21.84 -27.76 -2.53
N ARG A 263 -20.72 -27.31 -3.10
CA ARG A 263 -20.71 -26.59 -4.40
C ARG A 263 -21.11 -27.50 -5.57
N ARG A 264 -20.59 -28.74 -5.64
CA ARG A 264 -21.00 -29.72 -6.66
C ARG A 264 -22.46 -30.17 -6.54
N ASN A 265 -23.02 -30.22 -5.34
CA ASN A 265 -24.45 -30.52 -5.15
C ASN A 265 -25.36 -29.36 -5.60
N ARG A 266 -24.87 -28.11 -5.55
CA ARG A 266 -25.62 -26.94 -6.03
C ARG A 266 -25.62 -26.84 -7.56
N GLU A 267 -24.53 -27.24 -8.21
CA GLU A 267 -24.42 -27.28 -9.68
C GLU A 267 -25.19 -28.45 -10.32
N ARG A 268 -25.62 -29.46 -9.53
CA ARG A 268 -26.41 -30.60 -10.01
C ARG A 268 -27.93 -30.36 -10.00
N ILE A 269 -28.41 -29.23 -9.46
CA ILE A 269 -29.85 -28.87 -9.41
C ILE A 269 -30.26 -27.98 -10.59
N THR A 270 -29.36 -27.64 -11.50
CA THR A 270 -29.65 -26.77 -12.66
C THR A 270 -29.51 -27.51 -13.98
N PHE A 271 -30.33 -28.55 -14.23
CA PHE A 271 -30.61 -29.03 -15.59
C PHE A 271 -31.81 -29.99 -15.64
N THR A 272 -33.04 -29.45 -15.63
CA THR A 272 -34.20 -30.02 -16.35
C THR A 272 -35.18 -28.87 -16.61
N GLY A 273 -35.45 -28.59 -17.88
CA GLY A 273 -36.32 -27.51 -18.34
C GLY A 273 -37.80 -27.86 -18.34
N GLY A 274 -38.60 -26.81 -18.62
CA GLY A 274 -40.05 -26.82 -18.81
C GLY A 274 -40.80 -26.52 -17.51
N ASP A 275 -41.84 -25.68 -17.45
CA ASP A 275 -42.51 -24.84 -18.42
C ASP A 275 -43.63 -24.10 -17.64
N TYR A 276 -43.95 -22.86 -18.03
CA TYR A 276 -45.14 -22.04 -17.73
C TYR A 276 -45.98 -22.21 -16.42
N GLY A 277 -46.26 -21.08 -15.74
CA GLY A 277 -47.65 -20.75 -15.38
C GLY A 277 -47.97 -20.38 -13.92
N LEU A 278 -48.24 -19.08 -13.73
CA LEU A 278 -49.26 -18.47 -12.85
C LEU A 278 -49.01 -18.36 -11.33
N LEU A 279 -48.66 -17.13 -10.96
CA LEU A 279 -48.92 -16.51 -9.66
C LEU A 279 -50.43 -16.30 -9.46
N ARG A 280 -50.97 -16.72 -8.31
CA ARG A 280 -52.14 -16.07 -7.70
C ARG A 280 -52.10 -16.15 -6.17
N SER A 281 -52.50 -15.04 -5.59
CA SER A 281 -52.44 -14.63 -4.19
C SER A 281 -53.31 -15.45 -3.22
N SER A 282 -52.87 -15.50 -1.96
CA SER A 282 -53.61 -14.97 -0.77
C SER A 282 -53.51 -15.86 0.48
N SER A 283 -53.00 -15.23 1.55
CA SER A 283 -53.56 -15.19 2.90
C SER A 283 -53.73 -16.47 3.74
N GLY A 284 -52.92 -16.54 4.82
CA GLY A 284 -53.40 -16.78 6.19
C GLY A 284 -53.33 -18.20 6.74
N ILE A 285 -52.58 -18.39 7.83
CA ILE A 285 -53.03 -18.87 9.16
C ILE A 285 -51.79 -19.04 10.06
N PHE A 286 -51.79 -18.33 11.21
CA PHE A 286 -50.86 -18.48 12.35
C PHE A 286 -51.29 -19.65 13.27
N PRO A 287 -50.51 -19.99 14.32
CA PRO A 287 -50.95 -19.56 15.65
C PRO A 287 -49.80 -18.95 16.49
N ILE A 288 -49.95 -17.72 16.97
CA ILE A 288 -50.49 -17.26 18.27
C ILE A 288 -49.47 -17.34 19.44
N VAL A 289 -49.22 -16.15 20.00
CA VAL A 289 -48.28 -15.71 21.06
C VAL A 289 -48.90 -15.92 22.48
N PRO A 290 -48.25 -15.60 23.62
CA PRO A 290 -48.36 -14.22 24.11
C PRO A 290 -47.15 -13.61 24.84
N THR A 291 -47.09 -12.29 24.67
CA THR A 291 -46.29 -11.21 25.25
C THR A 291 -46.30 -11.12 26.79
N ILE A 292 -45.16 -10.74 27.41
CA ILE A 292 -45.12 -9.73 28.49
C ILE A 292 -43.86 -8.84 28.31
N THR A 293 -44.12 -7.54 28.40
CA THR A 293 -43.25 -6.36 28.28
C THR A 293 -42.44 -6.11 29.56
N THR A 294 -41.18 -5.63 29.48
CA THR A 294 -40.70 -4.34 30.04
C THR A 294 -39.16 -4.20 30.05
N THR A 295 -38.70 -3.10 29.44
CA THR A 295 -37.61 -2.16 29.80
C THR A 295 -36.17 -2.60 30.17
N THR A 296 -35.25 -1.92 29.47
CA THR A 296 -33.96 -1.32 29.90
C THR A 296 -32.69 -2.16 30.07
N THR A 297 -31.77 -1.86 29.15
CA THR A 297 -30.30 -1.69 29.27
C THR A 297 -29.38 -2.92 29.45
N SER A 298 -28.49 -3.02 28.46
CA SER A 298 -27.07 -3.46 28.48
C SER A 298 -26.69 -4.92 28.23
N SER A 299 -25.85 -5.06 27.20
CA SER A 299 -24.71 -5.97 27.05
C SER A 299 -24.89 -7.33 26.33
N VAL A 300 -24.22 -7.39 25.17
CA VAL A 300 -23.40 -8.49 24.62
C VAL A 300 -24.11 -9.81 24.28
N SER A 301 -24.23 -10.13 22.98
CA SER A 301 -23.41 -11.18 22.34
C SER A 301 -23.97 -11.62 20.97
N THR A 302 -23.13 -11.44 19.94
CA THR A 302 -22.89 -12.39 18.83
C THR A 302 -24.08 -13.03 18.08
N GLY A 303 -24.41 -12.45 16.92
CA GLY A 303 -24.95 -13.17 15.75
C GLY A 303 -23.95 -13.06 14.58
N PRO A 304 -23.88 -14.03 13.66
CA PRO A 304 -22.80 -14.12 12.68
C PRO A 304 -22.94 -13.01 11.63
N ILE A 305 -21.91 -12.18 11.51
CA ILE A 305 -21.77 -11.24 10.40
C ILE A 305 -21.57 -12.06 9.13
N ILE A 306 -22.63 -12.16 8.34
CA ILE A 306 -22.57 -12.58 6.94
C ILE A 306 -21.69 -11.54 6.23
N MET A 307 -20.45 -11.92 5.93
CA MET A 307 -19.55 -11.16 5.07
C MET A 307 -20.23 -10.99 3.70
N PRO A 308 -20.47 -9.76 3.21
CA PRO A 308 -20.93 -9.58 1.85
C PRO A 308 -19.74 -9.83 0.92
N THR A 309 -19.62 -11.06 0.43
CA THR A 309 -18.78 -11.41 -0.73
C THR A 309 -19.43 -10.86 -2.00
N SER A 310 -19.36 -9.54 -2.18
CA SER A 310 -19.54 -8.86 -3.45
C SER A 310 -19.06 -7.43 -3.27
N LEU A 311 -17.92 -7.06 -3.89
CA LEU A 311 -17.60 -5.65 -4.08
C LEU A 311 -18.81 -4.99 -4.75
N PRO A 312 -19.37 -3.89 -4.23
CA PRO A 312 -20.48 -3.21 -4.89
C PRO A 312 -19.89 -2.39 -6.04
N MET A 313 -19.57 -3.05 -7.15
CA MET A 313 -19.35 -2.38 -8.43
C MET A 313 -20.65 -1.75 -8.99
N SER A 314 -21.77 -1.89 -8.29
CA SER A 314 -23.11 -1.45 -8.72
C SER A 314 -23.62 -0.18 -8.03
N ALA A 315 -22.79 0.53 -7.28
CA ALA A 315 -23.25 1.70 -6.54
C ALA A 315 -23.08 2.96 -7.39
N GLY A 316 -24.18 3.52 -7.89
CA GLY A 316 -24.21 4.73 -8.72
C GLY A 316 -23.65 5.97 -8.02
N CYS A 317 -23.59 7.07 -8.77
CA CYS A 317 -23.03 8.36 -8.36
C CYS A 317 -23.56 8.78 -6.99
N VAL A 318 -22.67 9.24 -6.12
CA VAL A 318 -23.02 9.62 -4.73
C VAL A 318 -24.02 10.78 -4.63
N ILE A 319 -24.30 11.49 -5.72
CA ILE A 319 -25.31 12.56 -5.78
C ILE A 319 -26.46 12.21 -6.73
N CYS A 320 -26.19 12.05 -8.04
CA CYS A 320 -27.25 11.85 -9.03
C CYS A 320 -27.64 10.37 -9.25
N SER A 321 -27.02 9.44 -8.52
CA SER A 321 -27.23 7.99 -8.67
C SER A 321 -26.90 7.40 -10.05
N TRP A 322 -26.25 8.14 -10.95
CA TRP A 322 -25.79 7.66 -12.26
C TRP A 322 -24.92 6.41 -12.15
N LEU A 323 -25.26 5.35 -12.89
CA LEU A 323 -24.47 4.12 -12.95
C LEU A 323 -23.52 4.16 -14.16
N PRO A 324 -22.26 3.75 -14.01
CA PRO A 324 -21.36 3.59 -15.14
C PRO A 324 -21.88 2.50 -16.09
N PRO A 325 -21.74 2.65 -17.41
CA PRO A 325 -22.14 1.63 -18.36
C PRO A 325 -21.36 0.33 -18.10
N SER A 326 -22.10 -0.75 -17.83
CA SER A 326 -21.56 -2.10 -17.71
C SER A 326 -21.53 -2.76 -19.08
N TYR A 327 -20.35 -3.20 -19.51
CA TYR A 327 -20.18 -4.01 -20.71
C TYR A 327 -20.16 -5.48 -20.33
N ASP A 328 -20.88 -6.31 -21.08
CA ASP A 328 -20.76 -7.76 -20.95
C ASP A 328 -19.42 -8.26 -21.56
N ARG A 329 -19.07 -9.54 -21.35
CA ARG A 329 -17.87 -10.17 -21.95
C ARG A 329 -17.87 -10.18 -23.50
N ARG A 330 -18.93 -9.70 -24.16
CA ARG A 330 -19.06 -9.60 -25.61
C ARG A 330 -18.97 -8.15 -26.10
N GLY A 331 -18.71 -7.18 -25.22
CA GLY A 331 -18.59 -5.77 -25.59
C GLY A 331 -19.94 -5.08 -25.87
N ASN A 332 -21.07 -5.71 -25.56
CA ASN A 332 -22.38 -5.08 -25.73
C ASN A 332 -22.71 -4.23 -24.50
N SER A 333 -23.11 -2.99 -24.75
CA SER A 333 -23.59 -2.05 -23.72
C SER A 333 -24.88 -2.57 -23.09
N MET A 334 -24.87 -2.86 -21.79
CA MET A 334 -26.09 -3.21 -21.05
C MET A 334 -26.77 -1.95 -20.51
N THR A 335 -27.28 -1.09 -21.38
CA THR A 335 -28.15 0.03 -20.99
C THR A 335 -29.60 -0.44 -20.87
N SER A 336 -29.91 -1.26 -19.85
CA SER A 336 -31.28 -1.44 -19.35
C SER A 336 -31.34 -2.49 -18.23
N ILE A 337 -31.07 -2.10 -16.98
CA ILE A 337 -31.69 -2.77 -15.83
C ILE A 337 -32.95 -1.96 -15.49
N SER A 338 -34.02 -2.24 -16.22
CA SER A 338 -35.38 -1.82 -15.87
C SER A 338 -35.81 -2.66 -14.66
N GLY A 339 -35.47 -2.23 -13.45
CA GLY A 339 -35.80 -3.05 -12.27
C GLY A 339 -35.47 -2.49 -10.88
N ILE A 340 -34.88 -1.30 -10.76
CA ILE A 340 -34.70 -0.66 -9.45
C ILE A 340 -35.82 0.36 -9.27
N THR A 341 -36.88 0.00 -8.56
CA THR A 341 -37.85 0.95 -8.02
C THR A 341 -37.16 1.81 -6.96
N LEU A 342 -36.60 2.95 -7.38
CA LEU A 342 -36.03 3.97 -6.49
C LEU A 342 -37.15 4.81 -5.86
N SER A 343 -37.94 4.19 -4.99
CA SER A 343 -38.93 4.86 -4.15
C SER A 343 -38.34 5.07 -2.75
N ASP A 344 -37.50 6.11 -2.56
CA ASP A 344 -37.31 6.83 -1.26
C ASP A 344 -36.09 7.79 -1.17
N HIS A 345 -35.71 8.50 -2.23
CA HIS A 345 -34.57 9.44 -2.14
C HIS A 345 -34.95 10.83 -2.65
N GLY A 346 -34.67 11.84 -1.81
CA GLY A 346 -35.04 13.27 -1.94
C GLY A 346 -34.50 13.99 -3.19
N PRO A 347 -34.50 15.35 -3.21
CA PRO A 347 -34.41 16.13 -4.44
C PRO A 347 -33.18 15.76 -5.27
N ARG A 348 -33.42 15.14 -6.43
CA ARG A 348 -32.36 14.70 -7.35
C ARG A 348 -31.77 15.92 -8.04
N ILE A 349 -30.45 16.06 -7.98
CA ILE A 349 -29.72 16.97 -8.87
C ILE A 349 -29.69 16.29 -10.24
N GLU A 350 -30.40 16.84 -11.22
CA GLU A 350 -30.52 16.26 -12.57
C GLU A 350 -29.22 16.33 -13.39
N GLU A 351 -28.22 17.12 -12.99
CA GLU A 351 -27.13 17.50 -13.91
C GLU A 351 -25.74 17.30 -13.32
N CYS A 352 -25.31 16.05 -13.15
CA CYS A 352 -23.87 15.78 -13.12
C CYS A 352 -23.34 15.78 -14.56
N SER A 353 -22.74 16.90 -14.98
CA SER A 353 -22.23 17.10 -16.35
C SER A 353 -21.12 16.10 -16.72
N ALA A 354 -20.34 15.69 -15.73
CA ALA A 354 -19.32 14.67 -15.86
C ALA A 354 -19.10 13.98 -14.52
N HIS A 355 -18.55 12.76 -14.54
CA HIS A 355 -18.24 11.98 -13.34
C HIS A 355 -16.75 11.69 -13.23
N CYS A 356 -16.24 11.72 -12.00
CA CYS A 356 -14.97 11.12 -11.62
C CYS A 356 -15.20 10.07 -10.54
N TYR A 357 -14.15 9.39 -10.10
CA TYR A 357 -14.25 8.32 -9.11
C TYR A 357 -13.60 8.73 -7.79
N CYS A 358 -14.26 8.42 -6.68
CA CYS A 358 -13.65 8.53 -5.37
C CYS A 358 -12.53 7.50 -5.24
N THR A 359 -11.33 7.92 -4.89
CA THR A 359 -10.17 7.04 -4.72
C THR A 359 -10.32 6.10 -3.52
N CYS A 360 -11.15 6.47 -2.54
CA CYS A 360 -11.39 5.66 -1.35
C CYS A 360 -12.45 4.57 -1.57
N CYS A 361 -13.64 4.92 -2.09
CA CYS A 361 -14.74 3.97 -2.25
C CYS A 361 -15.00 3.49 -3.68
N ASN A 362 -14.29 4.06 -4.66
CA ASN A 362 -14.47 3.83 -6.09
C ASN A 362 -15.89 4.08 -6.62
N ARG A 363 -16.74 4.80 -5.87
CA ARG A 363 -18.06 5.22 -6.35
C ARG A 363 -17.92 6.42 -7.30
N PRO A 364 -18.79 6.54 -8.32
CA PRO A 364 -18.85 7.72 -9.15
C PRO A 364 -19.25 8.94 -8.31
N MET A 365 -18.74 10.11 -8.69
CA MET A 365 -19.06 11.38 -8.06
C MET A 365 -18.96 12.49 -9.12
N PRO A 366 -19.58 13.66 -8.90
CA PRO A 366 -19.51 14.78 -9.85
C PRO A 366 -18.06 15.19 -10.10
N SER A 367 -17.74 15.44 -11.38
CA SER A 367 -16.42 15.91 -11.81
C SER A 367 -16.17 17.38 -11.42
N ARG A 368 -14.91 17.80 -11.51
CA ARG A 368 -14.38 19.10 -11.03
C ARG A 368 -15.11 20.33 -11.60
N THR A 369 -15.72 20.20 -12.77
CA THR A 369 -16.44 21.28 -13.47
C THR A 369 -17.91 21.39 -13.08
N THR A 370 -18.46 20.43 -12.34
CA THR A 370 -19.87 20.48 -11.94
C THR A 370 -20.01 21.32 -10.68
N THR A 371 -20.32 22.60 -10.86
CA THR A 371 -20.76 23.50 -9.80
C THR A 371 -22.11 23.00 -9.29
N ILE A 372 -22.15 22.41 -8.10
CA ILE A 372 -23.41 21.97 -7.50
C ILE A 372 -24.00 23.15 -6.72
N PRO A 373 -25.14 23.74 -7.14
CA PRO A 373 -25.68 24.96 -6.52
C PRO A 373 -25.93 24.81 -5.01
N GLN A 374 -26.22 23.59 -4.57
CA GLN A 374 -26.55 23.24 -3.19
C GLN A 374 -25.31 23.15 -2.27
N LEU A 375 -24.08 23.13 -2.82
CA LEU A 375 -22.85 22.87 -2.05
C LEU A 375 -21.98 24.12 -1.81
N HIS A 376 -22.53 25.34 -1.91
CA HIS A 376 -21.89 26.61 -1.49
C HIS A 376 -20.36 26.69 -1.71
N GLY A 377 -19.89 26.44 -2.94
CA GLY A 377 -18.47 26.58 -3.30
C GLY A 377 -17.55 25.44 -2.84
N ILE A 378 -18.10 24.34 -2.29
CA ILE A 378 -17.35 23.11 -1.99
C ILE A 378 -17.16 22.31 -3.29
N ASN A 379 -16.45 22.89 -4.25
CA ASN A 379 -16.14 22.24 -5.53
C ASN A 379 -14.79 21.51 -5.47
N ARG A 380 -14.06 21.62 -4.34
CA ARG A 380 -12.76 20.99 -4.16
C ARG A 380 -12.91 19.61 -3.54
N THR A 381 -12.89 18.60 -4.40
CA THR A 381 -12.96 17.18 -4.04
C THR A 381 -11.62 16.48 -4.17
N GLU A 382 -10.53 17.23 -4.37
CA GLU A 382 -9.17 16.70 -4.48
C GLU A 382 -8.35 16.95 -3.22
N CYS A 383 -7.42 16.03 -2.96
CA CYS A 383 -6.37 16.27 -1.98
C CYS A 383 -5.32 17.21 -2.56
N GLU A 384 -4.95 18.30 -1.87
CA GLU A 384 -3.97 19.27 -2.35
C GLU A 384 -2.56 18.69 -2.51
N VAL A 385 -2.25 17.60 -1.78
CA VAL A 385 -0.97 16.90 -1.84
C VAL A 385 -0.92 15.90 -2.99
N CYS A 386 -1.85 14.93 -3.03
CA CYS A 386 -1.83 13.85 -4.02
C CYS A 386 -2.78 14.04 -5.21
N ARG A 387 -3.53 15.16 -5.29
CA ARG A 387 -4.60 15.54 -6.26
C ARG A 387 -5.58 14.45 -6.72
N ARG A 388 -5.61 13.32 -6.02
CA ARG A 388 -6.63 12.29 -6.18
C ARG A 388 -7.96 12.81 -5.65
N THR A 389 -9.05 12.33 -6.23
CA THR A 389 -10.43 12.76 -5.95
C THR A 389 -11.09 11.89 -4.89
N PHE A 390 -11.94 12.49 -4.06
CA PHE A 390 -12.56 11.88 -2.90
C PHE A 390 -13.98 12.42 -2.68
N CYS A 391 -14.91 11.55 -2.29
CA CYS A 391 -16.34 11.90 -2.22
C CYS A 391 -16.79 12.54 -0.90
N SER A 392 -15.95 12.55 0.14
CA SER A 392 -16.35 12.91 1.51
C SER A 392 -17.12 14.22 1.63
N LEU A 393 -16.66 15.27 0.93
CA LEU A 393 -17.25 16.61 1.04
C LEU A 393 -18.52 16.81 0.20
N VAL A 394 -18.76 15.93 -0.77
CA VAL A 394 -19.89 16.04 -1.71
C VAL A 394 -20.95 14.96 -1.50
N ASN A 395 -20.59 13.86 -0.83
CA ASN A 395 -21.53 12.81 -0.46
C ASN A 395 -22.23 13.19 0.86
N PRO A 396 -23.56 13.41 0.87
CA PRO A 396 -24.30 13.81 2.07
C PRO A 396 -24.16 12.84 3.24
N TYR A 397 -23.88 11.57 2.94
CA TYR A 397 -23.76 10.50 3.93
C TYR A 397 -22.30 10.17 4.29
N GLY A 398 -21.34 10.92 3.74
CA GLY A 398 -19.92 10.61 3.85
C GLY A 398 -19.52 9.39 3.01
N CYS A 399 -18.21 9.17 2.88
CA CYS A 399 -17.68 8.02 2.14
C CYS A 399 -18.07 6.67 2.78
N SER A 400 -18.53 5.72 1.96
CA SER A 400 -19.05 4.41 2.40
C SER A 400 -17.98 3.40 2.84
N THR A 401 -16.70 3.63 2.50
CA THR A 401 -15.62 2.65 2.74
C THR A 401 -14.71 3.04 3.91
N CYS A 402 -14.79 4.28 4.34
CA CYS A 402 -14.09 4.77 5.53
C CYS A 402 -15.11 5.37 6.51
N ASP A 403 -14.63 6.01 7.57
CA ASP A 403 -15.47 6.68 8.58
C ASP A 403 -16.13 7.97 8.06
N GLY A 404 -16.43 8.07 6.76
CA GLY A 404 -16.99 9.27 6.14
C GLY A 404 -15.97 10.32 5.68
N TYR A 405 -14.76 10.34 6.22
CA TYR A 405 -13.77 11.42 6.07
C TYR A 405 -12.57 11.08 5.17
N CYS A 406 -12.82 10.55 3.97
CA CYS A 406 -11.72 10.28 3.03
C CYS A 406 -10.99 11.54 2.53
N LEU A 407 -11.59 12.71 2.72
CA LEU A 407 -11.00 14.04 2.47
C LEU A 407 -11.43 14.97 3.60
N SER A 408 -10.46 15.65 4.22
CA SER A 408 -10.71 16.56 5.34
C SER A 408 -9.77 17.75 5.28
N ARG A 409 -10.08 18.83 6.01
CA ARG A 409 -9.13 19.92 6.20
C ARG A 409 -7.98 19.45 7.10
N VAL A 410 -6.81 20.07 6.99
CA VAL A 410 -5.69 19.75 7.88
C VAL A 410 -6.05 20.01 9.35
N GLN A 411 -6.74 21.11 9.67
CA GLN A 411 -7.19 21.42 11.05
C GLN A 411 -8.11 20.35 11.65
N ASP A 412 -8.81 19.61 10.77
CA ASP A 412 -9.78 18.59 11.15
C ASP A 412 -9.10 17.25 11.49
N LEU A 413 -7.78 17.13 11.34
CA LEU A 413 -7.03 15.97 11.82
C LEU A 413 -7.09 15.82 13.34
N THR A 414 -7.44 16.87 14.07
CA THR A 414 -7.69 16.83 15.52
C THR A 414 -8.82 15.87 15.93
N ARG A 415 -9.62 15.37 14.99
CA ARG A 415 -10.66 14.35 15.23
C ARG A 415 -10.13 12.98 15.66
N TYR A 416 -8.84 12.70 15.49
CA TYR A 416 -8.27 11.43 15.96
C TYR A 416 -8.31 11.35 17.50
N ASN A 417 -9.12 10.43 18.02
CA ASN A 417 -9.20 10.15 19.46
C ASN A 417 -8.09 9.21 19.96
N SER A 418 -7.40 8.54 19.04
CA SER A 418 -6.29 7.64 19.35
C SER A 418 -5.22 7.78 18.28
N ILE A 419 -3.96 7.66 18.69
CA ILE A 419 -2.84 7.66 17.75
C ILE A 419 -2.87 6.33 16.96
N PRO A 420 -2.84 6.37 15.61
CA PRO A 420 -2.66 5.16 14.81
C PRO A 420 -1.38 4.45 15.26
N ARG A 421 -1.43 3.13 15.54
CA ARG A 421 -0.28 2.38 16.11
C ARG A 421 1.00 2.41 15.28
N ASN A 422 0.92 2.84 14.02
CA ASN A 422 2.05 2.93 13.09
C ASN A 422 2.34 4.40 12.73
N LEU A 423 1.88 5.37 13.54
CA LEU A 423 1.96 6.79 13.19
C LEU A 423 3.40 7.27 13.02
N LEU A 424 4.28 6.97 13.98
CA LEU A 424 5.68 7.38 13.92
C LEU A 424 6.46 6.42 13.03
N LEU A 425 6.80 6.84 11.81
CA LEU A 425 7.70 6.12 10.88
C LEU A 425 7.26 4.66 10.57
N ASN A 426 5.97 4.35 10.69
CA ASN A 426 5.46 2.97 10.69
C ASN A 426 6.05 2.05 11.76
N ASN A 427 6.61 2.61 12.83
CA ASN A 427 7.22 1.91 13.94
C ASN A 427 6.28 1.85 15.14
N ARG A 428 5.84 0.64 15.48
CA ARG A 428 4.91 0.39 16.60
C ARG A 428 5.51 0.66 17.97
N ILE A 429 6.82 0.50 18.13
CA ILE A 429 7.52 0.73 19.39
C ILE A 429 7.62 2.23 19.64
N GLU A 430 8.13 2.98 18.66
CA GLU A 430 8.28 4.44 18.80
C GLU A 430 6.92 5.13 18.94
N THR A 431 5.91 4.66 18.21
CA THR A 431 4.54 5.15 18.37
C THR A 431 4.00 4.90 19.78
N ARG A 432 4.23 3.70 20.34
CA ARG A 432 3.81 3.38 21.72
C ARG A 432 4.54 4.24 22.75
N ILE A 433 5.84 4.46 22.59
CA ILE A 433 6.63 5.32 23.50
C ILE A 433 6.04 6.74 23.53
N LEU A 434 5.67 7.29 22.36
CA LEU A 434 5.01 8.59 22.30
C LEU A 434 3.63 8.57 22.99
N ASP A 435 2.81 7.53 22.74
CA ASP A 435 1.47 7.39 23.34
C ASP A 435 1.53 7.28 24.88
N ASP A 436 2.48 6.48 25.39
CA ASP A 436 2.74 6.34 26.83
C ASP A 436 3.21 7.67 27.43
N TYR A 437 4.10 8.40 26.75
CA TYR A 437 4.55 9.73 27.18
C TYR A 437 3.37 10.72 27.26
N LEU A 438 2.56 10.82 26.21
CA LEU A 438 1.40 11.72 26.18
C LEU A 438 0.39 11.39 27.29
N THR A 439 0.16 10.10 27.52
CA THR A 439 -0.69 9.61 28.61
C THR A 439 -0.14 10.04 29.98
N SER A 440 1.18 9.89 30.19
CA SER A 440 1.83 10.29 31.45
C SER A 440 1.74 11.79 31.75
N LYS A 441 1.75 12.63 30.70
CA LYS A 441 1.60 14.09 30.79
C LYS A 441 0.14 14.56 30.82
N GLY A 442 -0.83 13.65 30.69
CA GLY A 442 -2.25 13.99 30.60
C GLY A 442 -2.62 14.78 29.33
N VAL A 443 -1.83 14.67 28.26
CA VAL A 443 -2.07 15.36 26.99
C VAL A 443 -2.98 14.50 26.13
N THR A 444 -4.15 15.02 25.76
CA THR A 444 -5.07 14.31 24.86
C THR A 444 -4.56 14.34 23.41
N ILE A 445 -4.86 13.30 22.63
CA ILE A 445 -4.44 13.20 21.23
C ILE A 445 -4.87 14.40 20.37
N PRO A 446 -6.11 14.92 20.47
CA PRO A 446 -6.50 16.13 19.75
C PRO A 446 -5.64 17.35 20.10
N THR A 447 -5.27 17.50 21.38
CA THR A 447 -4.41 18.59 21.86
C THR A 447 -2.99 18.45 21.32
N PHE A 448 -2.45 17.22 21.33
CA PHE A 448 -1.15 16.91 20.72
C PHE A 448 -1.13 17.23 19.22
N ILE A 449 -2.16 16.82 18.47
CA ILE A 449 -2.26 17.10 17.03
C ILE A 449 -2.36 18.62 16.81
N ASN A 450 -3.19 19.32 17.57
CA ASN A 450 -3.32 20.77 17.43
C ASN A 450 -2.00 21.51 17.73
N HIS A 451 -1.27 21.07 18.76
CA HIS A 451 0.08 21.55 19.06
C HIS A 451 0.99 21.32 17.85
N CYS A 452 1.04 20.08 17.33
CA CYS A 452 1.85 19.73 16.17
C CYS A 452 1.55 20.60 14.94
N LEU A 453 0.27 20.81 14.64
CA LEU A 453 -0.18 21.66 13.54
C LEU A 453 0.19 23.13 13.75
N THR A 454 0.12 23.62 14.99
CA THR A 454 0.43 25.04 15.28
C THR A 454 1.93 25.32 15.16
N TYR A 455 2.78 24.43 15.67
CA TYR A 455 4.21 24.71 15.82
C TYR A 455 5.09 24.16 14.69
N TYR A 456 4.69 23.06 14.05
CA TYR A 456 5.55 22.36 13.08
C TYR A 456 5.00 22.38 11.66
N MET A 457 3.77 22.81 11.41
CA MET A 457 3.18 22.76 10.07
C MET A 457 3.94 23.63 9.07
N ASN A 458 4.39 24.81 9.48
CA ASN A 458 5.14 25.73 8.61
C ASN A 458 6.57 25.25 8.33
N THR A 459 7.12 24.36 9.15
CA THR A 459 8.49 23.82 9.01
C THR A 459 8.52 22.43 8.40
N THR A 460 7.36 21.81 8.18
CA THR A 460 7.25 20.43 7.71
C THR A 460 6.84 20.38 6.24
N THR A 461 7.75 19.91 5.39
CA THR A 461 7.48 19.68 3.97
C THR A 461 7.03 18.23 3.74
N ILE A 462 5.73 18.01 3.52
CA ILE A 462 5.23 16.69 3.07
C ILE A 462 5.61 16.45 1.60
N SER A 463 5.49 17.50 0.80
CA SER A 463 5.78 17.51 -0.62
C SER A 463 6.46 18.83 -0.94
N SER A 464 7.57 18.78 -1.67
CA SER A 464 8.32 19.97 -2.12
C SER A 464 7.46 20.92 -2.97
N LEU A 465 6.29 20.47 -3.43
CA LEU A 465 5.41 21.16 -4.37
C LEU A 465 4.19 21.81 -3.71
N CYS A 466 4.01 21.73 -2.39
CA CYS A 466 2.79 22.19 -1.73
C CYS A 466 3.04 22.72 -0.31
N THR A 467 2.80 24.02 -0.11
CA THR A 467 2.66 24.64 1.21
C THR A 467 1.23 24.45 1.71
N LEU A 468 1.06 23.66 2.76
CA LEU A 468 -0.25 23.42 3.37
C LEU A 468 -0.56 24.48 4.43
N ASN A 469 -1.84 24.78 4.61
CA ASN A 469 -2.36 25.53 5.77
C ASN A 469 -3.51 24.77 6.46
N GLY A 470 -4.01 25.27 7.59
CA GLY A 470 -5.08 24.59 8.35
C GLY A 470 -6.35 24.28 7.55
N ASN A 471 -6.63 25.06 6.50
CA ASN A 471 -7.80 24.89 5.63
C ASN A 471 -7.53 24.03 4.39
N SER A 472 -6.27 23.69 4.10
CA SER A 472 -5.91 22.84 2.97
C SER A 472 -6.60 21.49 3.07
N LEU A 473 -7.12 21.00 1.93
CA LEU A 473 -7.80 19.72 1.87
C LEU A 473 -6.81 18.58 1.62
N ILE A 474 -6.85 17.57 2.49
CA ILE A 474 -5.95 16.41 2.38
C ILE A 474 -6.73 15.11 2.52
N CYS A 475 -6.28 14.06 1.83
CA CYS A 475 -6.83 12.74 2.01
C CYS A 475 -6.28 12.07 3.27
N LYS A 476 -6.94 11.01 3.74
CA LYS A 476 -6.52 10.24 4.91
C LYS A 476 -5.03 9.83 4.86
N HIS A 477 -4.57 9.30 3.72
CA HIS A 477 -3.18 8.85 3.57
C HIS A 477 -2.16 9.99 3.66
N CYS A 478 -2.42 11.11 2.97
CA CYS A 478 -1.56 12.29 3.07
C CYS A 478 -1.59 12.90 4.47
N GLY A 479 -2.74 12.85 5.15
CA GLY A 479 -2.88 13.27 6.55
C GLY A 479 -2.10 12.40 7.52
N GLU A 480 -2.12 11.08 7.37
CA GLU A 480 -1.30 10.18 8.18
C GLU A 480 0.21 10.43 7.95
N ARG A 481 0.63 10.70 6.70
CA ARG A 481 2.02 11.09 6.40
C ARG A 481 2.40 12.43 7.03
N LEU A 482 1.52 13.44 6.97
CA LEU A 482 1.72 14.72 7.65
C LEU A 482 1.92 14.49 9.15
N LEU A 483 0.96 13.80 9.77
CA LEU A 483 0.98 13.54 11.21
C LEU A 483 2.22 12.74 11.61
N SER A 484 2.68 11.79 10.79
CA SER A 484 3.94 11.07 11.04
C SER A 484 5.13 12.02 11.12
N GLN A 485 5.24 12.98 10.20
CA GLN A 485 6.36 13.93 10.17
C GLN A 485 6.28 14.92 11.34
N LEU A 486 5.08 15.45 11.63
CA LEU A 486 4.87 16.35 12.77
C LEU A 486 5.12 15.65 14.11
N ALA A 487 4.64 14.41 14.25
CA ALA A 487 4.87 13.60 15.43
C ALA A 487 6.36 13.31 15.64
N TYR A 488 7.11 13.10 14.56
CA TYR A 488 8.57 12.94 14.62
C TYR A 488 9.25 14.20 15.14
N GLN A 489 8.87 15.39 14.65
CA GLN A 489 9.38 16.67 15.16
C GLN A 489 9.05 16.87 16.64
N TYR A 490 7.80 16.63 17.04
CA TYR A 490 7.42 16.70 18.45
C TYR A 490 8.25 15.73 19.31
N ARG A 491 8.45 14.49 18.85
CA ARG A 491 9.20 13.47 19.56
C ARG A 491 10.68 13.84 19.75
N LEU A 492 11.26 14.59 18.82
CA LEU A 492 12.62 15.15 18.95
C LEU A 492 12.72 16.25 20.02
N THR A 493 11.63 16.98 20.30
CA THR A 493 11.64 18.04 21.32
C THR A 493 11.48 17.55 22.76
N ILE A 494 11.10 16.29 22.96
CA ILE A 494 10.94 15.72 24.30
C ILE A 494 12.32 15.53 24.94
N CYS A 495 12.51 16.12 26.13
CA CYS A 495 13.73 15.99 26.91
C CYS A 495 14.00 14.52 27.29
N SER A 496 15.25 14.07 27.15
CA SER A 496 15.62 12.67 27.38
C SER A 496 15.31 12.20 28.80
N ASN A 497 15.42 13.07 29.81
CA ASN A 497 15.14 12.76 31.22
C ASN A 497 13.65 12.50 31.52
N GLU A 498 12.74 12.86 30.62
CA GLU A 498 11.31 12.59 30.78
C GLU A 498 10.90 11.22 30.23
N LEU A 499 11.84 10.51 29.61
CA LEU A 499 11.61 9.21 29.01
C LEU A 499 12.14 8.08 29.90
N PRO A 500 11.57 6.87 29.79
CA PRO A 500 12.09 5.71 30.49
C PRO A 500 13.56 5.38 30.14
N ASN A 501 14.34 4.94 31.13
CA ASN A 501 15.77 4.61 30.95
C ASN A 501 16.01 3.55 29.87
N ASP A 502 15.09 2.59 29.69
CA ASP A 502 15.15 1.58 28.64
C ASP A 502 14.99 2.14 27.22
N VAL A 503 14.42 3.33 27.07
CA VAL A 503 14.35 4.06 25.81
C VAL A 503 15.62 4.88 25.58
N ILE A 504 16.10 5.58 26.62
CA ILE A 504 17.30 6.43 26.54
C ILE A 504 18.54 5.61 26.19
N ASN A 505 18.67 4.42 26.77
CA ASN A 505 19.87 3.58 26.63
C ASN A 505 19.93 2.82 25.29
N LYS A 506 18.93 2.97 24.41
CA LYS A 506 18.94 2.26 23.12
C LYS A 506 20.03 2.81 22.20
N PRO A 507 20.84 1.96 21.57
CA PRO A 507 21.74 2.39 20.51
C PRO A 507 20.94 2.92 19.32
N ASN A 508 21.45 3.96 18.67
CA ASN A 508 20.86 4.47 17.43
C ASN A 508 20.96 3.43 16.31
N CYS A 509 19.86 3.26 15.57
CA CYS A 509 19.90 2.49 14.33
C CYS A 509 20.80 3.22 13.33
N TYR A 510 21.69 2.50 12.66
CA TYR A 510 22.54 3.08 11.59
C TYR A 510 21.71 3.84 10.54
N TYR A 511 20.57 3.27 10.13
CA TYR A 511 19.67 3.88 9.16
C TYR A 511 18.74 4.96 9.76
N GLY A 512 18.71 5.11 11.08
CA GLY A 512 17.87 6.06 11.81
C GLY A 512 16.41 6.04 11.36
N ARG A 513 15.83 7.24 11.17
CA ARG A 513 14.45 7.44 10.68
C ARG A 513 14.15 6.79 9.32
N TYR A 514 15.17 6.48 8.52
CA TYR A 514 15.02 5.86 7.20
C TYR A 514 15.11 4.32 7.25
N CYS A 515 15.26 3.73 8.44
CA CYS A 515 15.28 2.27 8.59
C CYS A 515 13.97 1.65 8.12
N ARG A 516 13.97 0.85 7.05
CA ARG A 516 12.77 0.12 6.62
C ARG A 516 12.44 -1.05 7.55
N TYR A 517 13.48 -1.70 8.08
CA TYR A 517 13.35 -2.89 8.93
C TYR A 517 12.56 -2.64 10.20
N GLN A 518 12.54 -1.39 10.69
CA GLN A 518 11.77 -0.98 11.87
C GLN A 518 10.26 -1.18 11.72
N SER A 519 9.74 -1.18 10.49
CA SER A 519 8.30 -1.23 10.24
C SER A 519 7.70 -2.64 10.34
N TYR A 520 8.49 -3.67 10.02
CA TYR A 520 8.03 -5.06 10.04
C TYR A 520 8.79 -5.95 11.03
N ASN A 521 10.01 -5.61 11.45
CA ASN A 521 10.72 -6.34 12.50
C ASN A 521 10.54 -5.67 13.87
N TYR A 522 9.63 -6.24 14.67
CA TYR A 522 9.34 -5.78 16.02
C TYR A 522 10.56 -5.83 16.96
N ASN A 523 11.41 -6.85 16.84
CA ASN A 523 12.60 -6.99 17.69
C ASN A 523 13.65 -5.92 17.37
N HIS A 524 13.86 -5.62 16.08
CA HIS A 524 14.74 -4.53 15.65
C HIS A 524 14.23 -3.17 16.18
N ALA A 525 12.94 -2.87 15.97
CA ALA A 525 12.31 -1.66 16.50
C ALA A 525 12.38 -1.55 18.04
N ARG A 526 12.41 -2.69 18.74
CA ARG A 526 12.53 -2.71 20.20
C ARG A 526 13.97 -2.42 20.65
N ARG A 527 14.97 -2.95 19.95
CA ARG A 527 16.39 -2.88 20.32
C ARG A 527 17.06 -1.55 19.96
N PHE A 528 16.71 -0.96 18.83
CA PHE A 528 17.36 0.25 18.33
C PHE A 528 16.45 1.47 18.48
N ASN A 529 17.06 2.64 18.67
CA ASN A 529 16.40 3.93 18.56
C ASN A 529 16.29 4.33 17.08
N HIS A 530 15.09 4.70 16.63
CA HIS A 530 14.86 5.22 15.27
C HIS A 530 14.52 6.71 15.25
N ILE A 531 14.42 7.35 16.41
CA ILE A 531 14.36 8.81 16.57
C ILE A 531 15.80 9.36 16.51
N CYS A 532 16.42 9.19 15.34
CA CYS A 532 17.76 9.68 15.04
C CYS A 532 17.93 9.80 13.52
N GLU A 533 18.88 10.64 13.10
CA GLU A 533 19.29 10.71 11.70
C GLU A 533 20.20 9.52 11.33
N ARG A 534 20.33 9.26 10.03
CA ARG A 534 21.24 8.23 9.52
C ARG A 534 22.66 8.57 9.96
N SER A 535 23.35 7.60 10.56
CA SER A 535 24.76 7.75 10.94
C SER A 535 25.61 7.77 9.65
N ILE A 536 26.45 8.79 9.49
CA ILE A 536 27.35 8.97 8.34
C ILE A 536 28.64 8.18 8.55
#